data_AF-A0A8S2XAB1-F1
#
_entry.id   AF-A0A8S2XAB1-F1
#
_cell.length_a   1.000
_cell.length_b   1.000
_cell.length_c   1.000
_cell.angle_alpha   90.00
_cell.angle_beta   90.00
_cell.angle_gamma   90.00
#
_symmetry.space_group_name_H-M   'P 1'
#
loop_
_entity.id
_entity.type
_entity.pdbx_description
1 polymer ?
#
loop_
_entity_poly.entity_id
_entity_poly.type
_entity_poly.pdbx_seq_one_letter_code
_entity_poly.pdbx_strand_id
1 'polypeptide(L)' 'MKWSRQNSGNGQIIISNINCYGLAIDKYGFIYVSDCEKYEIRKWKIGDQNGKLVAGGNGKGPNLNQLNHPSFIFVDNDCS' A
#
# COMPACT_ATOMS: atom_id res chain seq x y z
N MET A 1 -15.50 -1.65 21.77
CA MET A 1 -14.53 -0.61 21.35
C MET A 1 -15.26 0.37 20.46
N LYS A 2 -15.28 1.66 20.81
CA LYS A 2 -16.05 2.68 20.10
C LYS A 2 -15.05 3.64 19.46
N TRP A 3 -14.92 3.61 18.14
CA TRP A 3 -14.15 4.62 17.42
C TRP A 3 -14.98 5.91 17.36
N SER A 4 -14.65 6.90 18.18
CA SER A 4 -15.20 8.25 18.00
C SER A 4 -14.46 8.91 16.85
N ARG A 5 -15.11 8.96 15.68
CA ARG A 5 -14.64 9.71 14.52
C ARG A 5 -14.92 11.20 14.74
N GLN A 6 -14.23 11.82 15.70
CA GLN A 6 -14.24 13.27 15.83
C GLN A 6 -13.28 13.84 14.79
N ASN A 7 -13.77 14.00 13.56
CA ASN A 7 -13.27 14.98 12.63
C ASN A 7 -14.37 15.31 11.63
N SER A 8 -14.88 16.53 11.76
CA SER A 8 -15.86 17.16 10.87
C SER A 8 -15.21 17.46 9.52
N GLY A 9 -15.07 16.45 8.68
CA GLY A 9 -14.56 16.56 7.32
C GLY A 9 -14.71 15.23 6.59
N ASN A 10 -15.30 15.26 5.40
CA ASN A 10 -15.63 14.08 4.58
C ASN A 10 -14.46 13.09 4.51
N GLY A 11 -14.70 11.84 4.94
CA GLY A 11 -13.69 10.79 4.81
C GLY A 11 -13.29 10.60 3.34
N GLN A 12 -12.00 10.69 3.03
CA GLN A 12 -11.50 10.51 1.68
C GLN A 12 -11.07 9.04 1.47
N ILE A 13 -11.50 8.46 0.34
CA ILE A 13 -10.94 7.19 -0.14
C ILE A 13 -9.59 7.52 -0.79
N ILE A 14 -8.50 7.05 -0.19
CA ILE A 14 -7.13 7.28 -0.71
C ILE A 14 -6.74 6.17 -1.70
N ILE A 15 -7.24 4.96 -1.49
CA ILE A 15 -6.88 3.78 -2.27
C ILE A 15 -8.16 3.03 -2.61
N SER A 16 -8.40 2.78 -3.89
CA SER A 16 -9.55 2.04 -4.40
C SER A 16 -9.09 0.85 -5.24
N ASN A 17 -9.99 -0.13 -5.44
CA ASN A 17 -9.77 -1.29 -6.31
C ASN A 17 -8.48 -2.07 -6.01
N ILE A 18 -8.25 -2.42 -4.74
CA ILE A 18 -7.07 -3.18 -4.29
C ILE A 18 -7.51 -4.41 -3.51
N ASN A 19 -6.97 -5.58 -3.85
CA ASN A 19 -7.10 -6.77 -2.98
C ASN A 19 -5.99 -6.73 -1.92
N CYS A 20 -6.21 -5.89 -0.92
CA CYS A 20 -5.22 -5.58 0.12
C CYS A 20 -5.04 -6.77 1.07
N TYR A 21 -3.81 -7.28 1.16
CA TYR A 21 -3.39 -8.23 2.19
C TYR A 21 -2.57 -7.59 3.32
N GLY A 22 -1.78 -6.57 2.99
CA GLY A 22 -0.92 -5.86 3.94
C GLY A 22 -0.87 -4.38 3.62
N LEU A 23 -0.85 -3.56 4.68
CA LEU A 23 -0.72 -2.11 4.62
C LEU A 23 0.32 -1.64 5.62
N ALA A 24 1.20 -0.74 5.19
CA ALA A 24 2.19 -0.09 6.03
C ALA A 24 2.23 1.42 5.74
N ILE A 25 2.65 2.21 6.73
CA ILE A 25 2.80 3.67 6.60
C ILE A 25 4.21 4.03 7.04
N ASP A 26 4.90 4.86 6.26
CA ASP A 26 6.23 5.38 6.63
C ASP A 26 6.16 6.70 7.41
N LYS A 27 7.30 7.14 7.94
CA LYS A 27 7.42 8.41 8.69
C LYS A 27 7.04 9.67 7.91
N TYR A 28 6.96 9.59 6.58
CA TYR A 28 6.56 10.71 5.70
C TYR A 28 5.07 10.65 5.32
N GLY A 29 4.34 9.65 5.82
CA GLY A 29 2.92 9.46 5.55
C GLY A 29 2.63 8.83 4.18
N PHE A 30 3.60 8.18 3.53
CA PHE A 30 3.29 7.33 2.39
C PHE A 30 2.66 6.03 2.87
N ILE A 31 1.60 5.62 2.17
CA ILE A 31 0.88 4.38 2.42
C ILE A 31 1.35 3.37 1.39
N TYR A 32 1.81 2.21 1.85
CA TYR A 32 2.24 1.08 1.02
C TYR A 32 1.21 -0.04 1.15
N VAL A 33 0.81 -0.62 0.03
CA VAL A 33 -0.17 -1.71 0.00
C VAL A 33 0.29 -2.82 -0.92
N SER A 34 0.16 -4.07 -0.46
CA SER A 34 0.29 -5.27 -1.29
C SER A 34 -1.05 -5.61 -1.93
N ASP A 35 -1.08 -5.68 -3.26
CA ASP A 35 -2.20 -6.26 -3.99
C ASP A 35 -1.82 -7.69 -4.40
N CYS A 36 -2.42 -8.69 -3.74
CA CYS A 36 -2.03 -10.07 -3.92
C CYS A 36 -2.48 -10.66 -5.26
N GLU A 37 -3.58 -10.15 -5.83
CA GLU A 37 -4.15 -10.60 -7.10
C GLU A 37 -3.41 -10.00 -8.28
N LYS A 38 -2.89 -8.78 -8.10
CA LYS A 38 -2.10 -8.09 -9.11
C LYS A 38 -0.59 -8.34 -8.98
N TYR A 39 -0.16 -9.10 -7.97
CA TYR A 39 1.25 -9.43 -7.75
C TYR A 39 2.13 -8.16 -7.66
N GLU A 40 1.64 -7.13 -6.97
CA GLU A 40 2.29 -5.83 -6.92
C GLU A 40 2.29 -5.22 -5.51
N ILE A 41 3.26 -4.35 -5.29
CA ILE A 41 3.27 -3.42 -4.15
C ILE A 41 3.25 -2.02 -4.74
N ARG A 42 2.32 -1.20 -4.26
CA ARG A 42 2.18 0.20 -4.66
C ARG A 42 2.28 1.10 -3.44
N LYS A 43 2.69 2.35 -3.68
CA LYS A 43 2.70 3.41 -2.68
C LYS A 43 1.85 4.61 -3.10
N TRP A 44 1.21 5.24 -2.13
CA TRP A 44 0.38 6.42 -2.29
C TRP A 44 0.74 7.49 -1.26
N LYS A 45 0.55 8.75 -1.63
CA LYS A 45 0.42 9.88 -0.72
C LYS A 45 -1.02 10.37 -0.72
N ILE A 46 -1.46 11.01 0.36
CA ILE A 46 -2.76 11.68 0.39
C ILE A 46 -2.83 12.70 -0.76
N GLY A 47 -3.87 12.56 -1.59
CA GLY A 47 -4.06 13.37 -2.79
C GLY A 47 -3.60 12.71 -4.09
N ASP A 48 -2.86 11.60 -4.03
CA ASP A 48 -2.48 10.85 -5.22
C ASP A 48 -3.73 10.22 -5.85
N GLN A 49 -3.88 10.40 -7.17
CA GLN A 49 -4.95 9.75 -7.95
C GLN A 49 -4.57 8.31 -8.33
N ASN A 50 -3.27 8.05 -8.53
CA ASN A 50 -2.74 6.76 -8.96
C ASN A 50 -1.55 6.38 -8.08
N GLY A 51 -1.58 5.19 -7.50
CA GLY A 51 -0.47 4.67 -6.69
C GLY A 51 0.73 4.36 -7.56
N LYS A 52 1.92 4.69 -7.07
CA LYS A 52 3.20 4.36 -7.72
C LYS A 52 3.56 2.90 -7.46
N LEU A 53 3.79 2.13 -8.51
CA LEU A 53 4.36 0.79 -8.41
C LEU A 53 5.77 0.87 -7.82
N VAL A 54 6.03 0.10 -6.76
CA VAL A 54 7.34 0.04 -6.09
C VAL A 54 8.01 -1.32 -6.24
N ALA A 55 7.23 -2.40 -6.36
CA ALA A 55 7.73 -3.74 -6.61
C ALA A 55 6.67 -4.60 -7.31
N GLY A 56 7.10 -5.62 -8.06
CA GLY A 56 6.20 -6.53 -8.77
C GLY A 56 5.55 -5.90 -9.99
N GLY A 57 4.29 -6.27 -10.24
CA GLY A 57 3.50 -5.80 -11.39
C GLY A 57 3.76 -6.53 -12.71
N ASN A 58 4.65 -7.53 -12.71
CA ASN A 58 4.97 -8.36 -13.87
C ASN A 58 4.40 -9.78 -13.76
N GLY A 59 3.33 -9.94 -12.96
CA GLY A 59 2.74 -11.22 -12.63
C GLY A 59 3.59 -12.08 -11.69
N LYS A 60 3.11 -13.31 -11.49
CA LYS A 60 3.77 -14.33 -10.68
C LYS A 60 4.94 -14.97 -11.44
N GLY A 61 6.08 -15.07 -10.77
CA GLY A 61 7.21 -15.84 -11.27
C GLY A 61 8.49 -15.61 -10.48
N PRO A 62 9.59 -16.28 -10.87
CA PRO A 62 10.86 -16.28 -10.15
C PRO A 62 11.80 -15.13 -10.53
N ASN A 63 11.43 -14.27 -11.49
CA ASN A 63 12.28 -13.17 -11.91
C ASN A 63 12.32 -12.07 -10.84
N LEU A 64 13.41 -11.28 -10.81
CA LEU A 64 13.64 -10.23 -9.81
C LEU A 64 12.54 -9.15 -9.74
N ASN A 65 11.76 -8.98 -10.80
CA ASN A 65 10.67 -8.01 -10.90
C ASN A 65 9.27 -8.64 -10.78
N GLN A 66 9.17 -9.91 -10.37
CA GLN A 66 7.92 -10.65 -10.18
C GLN A 66 7.70 -10.97 -8.70
N LEU A 67 6.43 -10.95 -8.28
CA LEU A 67 6.02 -11.30 -6.91
C LEU A 67 5.02 -12.44 -6.97
N ASN A 68 5.01 -13.29 -5.93
CA ASN A 68 4.07 -14.40 -5.81
C ASN A 68 3.22 -14.19 -4.56
N HIS A 69 2.00 -13.70 -4.74
CA HIS A 69 1.05 -13.36 -3.66
C HIS A 69 1.71 -12.53 -2.54
N PRO A 70 2.16 -11.30 -2.82
CA PRO A 70 2.68 -10.43 -1.77
C PRO A 70 1.63 -10.22 -0.67
N SER A 71 2.06 -10.29 0.58
CA SER A 71 1.19 -10.24 1.76
C SER A 71 1.67 -9.19 2.76
N PHE A 72 2.32 -9.60 3.85
CA PHE A 72 2.78 -8.67 4.86
C PHE A 72 3.89 -7.75 4.33
N ILE A 73 3.77 -6.46 4.61
CA ILE A 73 4.76 -5.44 4.32
C ILE A 73 5.17 -4.79 5.64
N PHE A 74 6.47 -4.59 5.81
CA PHE A 74 7.04 -3.74 6.84
C PHE A 74 7.87 -2.67 6.13
N VAL A 75 7.73 -1.41 6.56
CA VAL A 75 8.58 -0.32 6.10
C VAL A 75 9.53 0.02 7.22
N ASP A 76 10.81 -0.20 6.95
CA ASP A 76 11.87 0.23 7.83
C ASP A 76 11.95 1.76 7.82
N ASN A 77 11.93 2.34 9.01
CA ASN A 77 12.02 3.80 9.19
C ASN A 77 13.41 4.25 9.61
N ASP A 78 14.39 3.33 9.58
CA ASP A 78 15.75 3.60 9.99
C ASP A 78 16.30 4.86 9.31
N CYS A 79 16.77 5.74 10.19
CA CYS A 79 17.42 6.98 9.86
C CYS A 79 18.86 6.80 10.34
N SER A 80 19.73 6.28 9.47
CA SER A 80 21.19 6.31 9.70
C SER A 80 21.71 7.74 9.69
#